data_AF-A0A1H4P6Z1-F1
#
_entry.id   AF-A0A1H4P6Z1-F1
#
_cell.length_a   1.000
_cell.length_b   1.000
_cell.length_c   1.000
_cell.angle_alpha   90.00
_cell.angle_beta   90.00
_cell.angle_gamma   90.00
#
_symmetry.space_group_name_H-M   'P 1'
#
loop_
_entity.id
_entity.type
_entity.pdbx_description
1 polymer ?
#
loop_
_entity_poly.entity_id
_entity_poly.type
_entity_poly.pdbx_seq_one_letter_code
_entity_poly.pdbx_strand_id
1 'polypeptide(L)'
;MGLTLQDLAWHRAVGQLIERLDHPGFWLALSRLLQDYVPADSWVVLLFSQGRPRVFAESPYEGESSDPLYCDYLKGLYLLDPFYIACREHPGSGLVRLAEVAPECFEQTDYYCGFR
;
A
#
# COMPACT_ATOMS: atom_id res chain seq x y z
N MET A 1 -19.13 24.67 19.90
CA MET A 1 -18.21 23.51 19.79
C MET A 1 -16.87 24.06 19.33
N GLY A 2 -15.85 24.08 20.20
CA GLY A 2 -14.53 24.58 19.84
C GLY A 2 -13.73 23.48 19.16
N LEU A 3 -13.04 23.82 18.06
CA LEU A 3 -12.09 22.92 17.42
C LEU A 3 -10.92 22.67 18.36
N THR A 4 -10.54 21.41 18.56
CA THR A 4 -9.35 21.08 19.33
C THR A 4 -8.09 21.37 18.50
N LEU A 5 -6.92 21.46 19.15
CA LEU A 5 -5.64 21.58 18.43
C LEU A 5 -5.40 20.39 17.50
N GLN A 6 -5.87 19.20 17.88
CA GLN A 6 -5.80 18.00 17.05
C GLN A 6 -6.69 18.12 15.80
N ASP A 7 -7.90 18.68 15.95
CA ASP A 7 -8.78 18.93 14.81
C ASP A 7 -8.14 19.92 13.84
N LEU A 8 -7.56 21.01 14.34
CA LEU A 8 -6.88 22.00 13.51
C LEU A 8 -5.66 21.40 12.77
N ALA A 9 -4.87 20.56 13.45
CA ALA A 9 -3.75 19.86 12.85
C ALA A 9 -4.22 18.90 11.74
N TRP A 10 -5.29 18.14 11.98
CA TRP A 10 -5.89 17.25 10.99
C TRP A 10 -6.37 18.01 9.75
N HIS A 11 -7.16 19.07 9.93
CA HIS A 11 -7.67 19.86 8.80
C HIS A 11 -6.53 20.46 7.98
N ARG A 12 -5.46 20.93 8.63
CA ARG A 12 -4.26 21.43 7.95
C ARG A 12 -3.57 20.33 7.15
N ALA A 13 -3.38 19.16 7.76
CA ALA A 13 -2.68 18.05 7.14
C ALA A 13 -3.45 17.51 5.91
N VAL A 14 -4.78 17.39 6.02
CA VAL A 14 -5.65 17.05 4.88
C VAL A 14 -5.61 18.13 3.79
N GLY A 15 -5.66 19.42 4.16
CA GLY A 15 -5.55 20.52 3.20
C GLY A 15 -4.24 20.46 2.40
N GLN A 16 -3.11 20.25 3.09
CA GLN A 16 -1.80 20.09 2.46
C GLN A 16 -1.72 18.85 1.56
N LEU A 17 -2.45 17.79 1.90
CA LEU A 17 -2.53 16.59 1.07
C LEU A 17 -3.33 16.85 -0.21
N ILE A 18 -4.45 17.57 -0.11
CA ILE A 18 -5.28 17.96 -1.26
C ILE A 18 -4.49 18.88 -2.21
N GLU A 19 -3.74 19.85 -1.68
CA GLU A 19 -2.86 20.73 -2.48
C GLU A 19 -1.77 19.96 -3.24
N ARG A 20 -1.42 18.75 -2.78
CA ARG A 20 -0.43 17.87 -3.41
C ARG A 20 -1.03 16.89 -4.41
N LEU A 21 -2.35 16.90 -4.62
CA LEU A 21 -2.96 16.12 -5.70
C LEU A 21 -2.29 16.45 -7.03
N ASP A 22 -2.12 15.43 -7.88
CA ASP A 22 -1.43 15.51 -9.18
C ASP A 22 0.06 15.90 -9.12
N HIS A 23 0.66 16.01 -7.94
CA HIS A 23 2.10 16.20 -7.77
C HIS A 23 2.83 14.89 -7.45
N PRO A 24 4.10 14.71 -7.90
CA PRO A 24 4.88 13.50 -7.65
C PRO A 24 5.03 13.12 -6.16
N GLY A 25 4.94 14.10 -5.26
CA GLY A 25 5.05 13.90 -3.81
C GLY A 25 3.75 13.48 -3.11
N PHE A 26 2.65 13.29 -3.84
CA PHE A 26 1.34 12.97 -3.26
C PHE A 26 1.37 11.68 -2.43
N TRP A 27 1.82 10.56 -3.01
CA TRP A 27 1.79 9.26 -2.36
C TRP A 27 2.64 9.21 -1.09
N LEU A 28 3.81 9.84 -1.12
CA LEU A 28 4.67 9.97 0.06
C LEU A 28 4.03 10.85 1.15
N ALA A 29 3.32 11.90 0.77
CA ALA A 29 2.60 12.74 1.74
C ALA A 29 1.43 11.99 2.38
N LEU A 30 0.69 11.23 1.58
CA LEU A 30 -0.42 10.40 2.04
C LEU A 30 0.07 9.32 3.01
N SER A 31 1.12 8.57 2.65
CA SER A 31 1.63 7.49 3.49
C SER A 31 2.18 8.00 4.82
N ARG A 32 2.90 9.13 4.82
CA ARG A 32 3.37 9.76 6.07
C ARG A 32 2.22 10.18 6.97
N LEU A 33 1.17 10.76 6.39
CA LEU A 33 -0.03 11.14 7.16
C LEU A 33 -0.71 9.91 7.76
N LEU A 34 -0.79 8.79 7.03
CA LEU A 34 -1.34 7.54 7.55
C LEU A 34 -0.45 6.90 8.62
N GLN A 35 0.88 7.04 8.51
CA GLN A 35 1.85 6.53 9.48
C GLN A 35 1.72 7.17 10.87
N ASP A 36 1.19 8.39 10.96
CA ASP A 36 0.87 9.03 12.24
C ASP A 36 -0.23 8.28 13.02
N TYR A 37 -1.02 7.43 12.35
CA TYR A 37 -2.15 6.69 12.94
C TYR A 37 -1.94 5.18 12.93
N VAL A 38 -1.22 4.65 11.95
CA VAL A 38 -1.00 3.21 11.78
C VAL A 38 0.49 2.96 11.56
N PRO A 39 1.15 2.13 12.37
CA PRO A 39 2.54 1.76 12.12
C PRO A 39 2.60 0.97 10.81
N ALA A 40 3.32 1.53 9.84
CA ALA A 40 3.53 0.91 8.53
C ALA A 40 4.99 1.07 8.13
N ASP A 41 5.72 -0.05 8.15
CA ASP A 41 7.16 -0.09 7.82
C ASP A 41 7.40 0.03 6.31
N SER A 42 6.47 -0.47 5.50
CA SER A 42 6.53 -0.46 4.03
C SER A 42 5.14 -0.21 3.44
N TRP A 43 5.09 0.40 2.26
CA TRP A 43 3.85 0.67 1.54
C TRP A 43 4.05 0.67 0.03
N VAL A 44 2.99 0.32 -0.69
CA VAL A 44 2.97 0.37 -2.16
C VAL A 44 1.60 0.83 -2.64
N VAL A 45 1.60 1.59 -3.73
CA VAL A 45 0.41 2.01 -4.45
C VAL A 45 0.47 1.40 -5.84
N LEU A 46 -0.46 0.49 -6.11
CA LEU A 46 -0.52 -0.25 -7.36
C LEU A 46 -1.97 -0.42 -7.83
N LEU A 47 -2.13 -0.63 -9.13
CA LEU A 47 -3.38 -1.01 -9.76
C LEU A 47 -3.31 -2.45 -10.25
N PHE A 48 -4.15 -3.29 -9.66
CA PHE A 48 -4.39 -4.62 -10.18
C PHE A 48 -5.16 -4.54 -11.50
N SER A 49 -4.69 -5.29 -12.49
CA SER A 49 -5.30 -5.38 -13.81
C SER A 49 -5.41 -6.85 -14.24
N GLN A 50 -5.97 -7.12 -15.42
CA GLN A 50 -5.98 -8.47 -16.00
C GLN A 50 -4.58 -8.98 -16.37
N GLY A 51 -3.57 -8.11 -16.35
CA GLY A 51 -2.17 -8.45 -16.61
C GLY A 51 -1.29 -8.04 -15.43
N ARG A 52 -0.06 -7.62 -15.75
CA ARG A 52 0.90 -7.19 -14.73
C ARG A 52 0.35 -5.98 -13.96
N PRO A 53 0.44 -5.95 -12.61
CA PRO A 53 0.07 -4.79 -11.82
C PRO A 53 0.87 -3.56 -12.25
N ARG A 54 0.24 -2.39 -12.23
CA ARG A 54 0.93 -1.12 -12.48
C ARG A 54 1.24 -0.46 -11.15
N VAL A 55 2.52 -0.29 -10.85
CA VAL A 55 2.98 0.44 -9.66
C VAL A 55 2.96 1.94 -9.95
N PHE A 56 2.39 2.72 -9.03
CA PHE A 56 2.38 4.18 -9.07
C PHE A 56 3.41 4.79 -8.12
N ALA A 57 3.59 4.19 -6.94
CA ALA A 57 4.56 4.60 -5.96
C ALA A 57 4.83 3.46 -4.96
N GLU A 58 6.00 3.51 -4.35
CA GLU A 58 6.46 2.56 -3.33
C GLU A 58 7.21 3.31 -2.23
N SER A 59 7.28 2.72 -1.04
CA SER A 59 8.11 3.24 0.04
C SER A 59 9.56 3.28 -0.39
N PRO A 60 10.32 4.34 -0.03
CA PRO A 60 11.73 4.43 -0.38
C PRO A 60 12.50 3.27 0.24
N TYR A 61 13.16 2.48 -0.62
CA TYR A 61 14.08 1.42 -0.22
C TYR A 61 15.44 2.03 0.14
N GLU A 62 16.07 1.58 1.23
CA GLU A 62 17.38 2.11 1.67
C GLU A 62 18.56 1.64 0.80
N GLY A 63 18.32 0.74 -0.17
CA GLY A 63 19.36 0.26 -1.09
C GLY A 63 19.54 1.11 -2.35
N GLU A 64 20.64 0.87 -3.07
CA GLU A 64 21.07 1.65 -4.24
C GLU A 64 20.22 1.43 -5.52
N SER A 65 19.26 0.50 -5.51
CA SER A 65 18.40 0.14 -6.65
C SER A 65 16.93 -0.05 -6.24
N SER A 66 16.01 -0.15 -7.22
CA SER A 66 14.66 -0.67 -6.95
C SER A 66 14.76 -2.00 -6.22
N ASP A 67 13.88 -2.18 -5.24
CA ASP A 67 13.86 -3.39 -4.42
C ASP A 67 13.59 -4.62 -5.32
N PRO A 68 14.53 -5.59 -5.37
CA PRO A 68 14.43 -6.76 -6.23
C PRO A 68 13.16 -7.59 -5.96
N LEU A 69 12.59 -7.51 -4.75
CA LEU A 69 11.33 -8.16 -4.41
C LEU A 69 10.16 -7.62 -5.24
N TYR A 70 10.14 -6.32 -5.54
CA TYR A 70 9.10 -5.73 -6.39
C TYR A 70 9.25 -6.14 -7.85
N CYS A 71 10.49 -6.32 -8.31
CA CYS A 71 10.75 -6.83 -9.66
C CYS A 71 10.23 -8.26 -9.82
N ASP A 72 10.41 -9.12 -8.82
CA ASP A 72 9.88 -10.49 -8.85
C ASP A 72 8.38 -10.55 -8.57
N TYR A 73 7.85 -9.63 -7.74
CA TYR A 73 6.42 -9.37 -7.59
C TYR A 73 5.74 -9.18 -8.96
N LEU A 74 6.26 -8.25 -9.77
CA LEU A 74 5.71 -7.92 -11.09
C LEU A 74 5.90 -9.01 -12.16
N LYS A 75 6.85 -9.94 -11.96
CA LYS A 75 7.08 -11.05 -12.89
C LYS A 75 6.06 -12.18 -12.75
N GLY A 76 5.36 -12.28 -11.62
CA GLY A 76 4.29 -13.27 -11.47
C GLY A 76 3.92 -13.63 -10.03
N LEU A 77 4.74 -13.23 -9.04
CA LEU A 77 4.43 -13.49 -7.63
C LEU A 77 3.13 -12.80 -7.17
N TYR A 78 2.73 -11.69 -7.82
CA TYR A 78 1.43 -11.05 -7.55
C TYR A 78 0.22 -11.97 -7.74
N LEU A 79 0.34 -13.05 -8.53
CA LEU A 79 -0.75 -14.03 -8.71
C LEU A 79 -1.03 -14.83 -7.43
N LEU A 80 -0.05 -14.89 -6.52
CA LEU A 80 -0.16 -15.55 -5.22
C LEU A 80 -0.52 -14.57 -4.10
N ASP A 81 -0.62 -13.27 -4.40
CA ASP A 81 -0.98 -12.25 -3.43
C ASP A 81 -2.47 -12.38 -3.03
N PRO A 82 -2.77 -12.59 -1.74
CA PRO A 82 -4.14 -12.66 -1.24
C PRO A 82 -4.97 -11.42 -1.57
N PHE A 83 -4.36 -10.23 -1.62
CA PHE A 83 -5.06 -9.00 -2.00
C PHE A 83 -5.43 -8.99 -3.49
N TYR A 84 -4.56 -9.52 -4.35
CA TYR A 84 -4.88 -9.69 -5.77
C TYR A 84 -6.04 -10.66 -5.95
N ILE A 85 -5.97 -11.84 -5.31
CA ILE A 85 -7.00 -12.87 -5.39
C ILE A 85 -8.34 -12.32 -4.87
N ALA A 86 -8.36 -11.70 -3.69
CA ALA A 86 -9.56 -11.11 -3.11
C ALA A 86 -10.16 -10.01 -4.00
N CYS A 87 -9.33 -9.16 -4.60
CA CYS A 87 -9.78 -8.12 -5.54
C CYS A 87 -10.44 -8.73 -6.79
N ARG A 88 -10.00 -9.92 -7.23
CA ARG A 88 -10.55 -10.63 -8.39
C ARG A 88 -11.83 -11.41 -8.06
N GLU A 89 -11.89 -12.07 -6.92
CA GLU A 89 -13.01 -12.92 -6.51
C GLU A 89 -14.18 -12.11 -5.92
N HIS A 90 -13.86 -11.08 -5.15
CA HIS A 90 -14.83 -10.23 -4.46
C HIS A 90 -14.56 -8.75 -4.76
N PRO A 91 -14.87 -8.27 -5.98
CA PRO A 91 -14.60 -6.90 -6.37
C PRO A 91 -15.40 -5.94 -5.49
N GLY A 92 -14.70 -5.25 -4.59
CA GLY A 92 -15.28 -4.31 -3.65
C GLY A 92 -14.27 -3.23 -3.27
N SER A 93 -14.76 -2.02 -3.00
CA SER A 93 -13.94 -0.93 -2.44
C SER A 93 -13.98 -1.01 -0.91
N GLY A 94 -12.82 -1.00 -0.27
CA GLY A 94 -12.76 -0.98 1.18
C GLY A 94 -11.38 -1.23 1.74
N LEU A 95 -11.32 -1.33 3.07
CA LEU A 95 -10.16 -1.78 3.81
C LEU A 95 -10.28 -3.30 4.02
N VAL A 96 -9.22 -4.03 3.66
CA VAL A 96 -9.14 -5.47 3.82
C VAL A 96 -7.87 -5.77 4.60
N ARG A 97 -7.95 -6.66 5.59
CA ARG A 97 -6.78 -7.10 6.36
C ARG A 97 -6.23 -8.38 5.77
N LEU A 98 -4.91 -8.55 5.81
CA LEU A 98 -4.27 -9.78 5.34
C LEU A 98 -4.88 -11.03 6.00
N ALA A 99 -5.14 -11.00 7.30
CA ALA A 99 -5.75 -12.12 8.03
C ALA A 99 -7.18 -12.49 7.57
N GLU A 100 -7.87 -11.61 6.83
CA GLU A 100 -9.23 -11.87 6.31
C GLU A 100 -9.19 -12.55 4.93
N VAL A 101 -8.08 -12.42 4.19
CA VAL A 101 -7.94 -12.90 2.81
C VAL A 101 -6.83 -13.92 2.63
N ALA A 102 -5.90 -14.02 3.56
CA ALA A 102 -4.81 -14.97 3.51
C ALA A 102 -5.34 -16.41 3.65
N PRO A 103 -4.98 -17.32 2.74
CA PRO A 103 -5.33 -18.73 2.86
C PRO A 103 -4.64 -19.38 4.08
N GLU A 104 -5.20 -20.50 4.58
CA GLU A 104 -4.75 -21.20 5.79
C GLU A 104 -3.26 -21.62 5.77
N CYS A 105 -2.63 -21.72 4.58
CA CYS A 105 -1.21 -22.02 4.39
C CYS A 105 -0.42 -20.88 3.73
N PHE A 106 -0.89 -19.62 3.82
CA PHE A 106 -0.23 -18.47 3.19
C PHE A 106 1.23 -18.32 3.63
N GLU A 107 1.51 -18.54 4.92
CA GLU A 107 2.86 -18.46 5.49
C GLU A 107 3.83 -19.51 4.92
N GLN A 108 3.33 -20.51 4.20
CA GLN A 108 4.12 -21.57 3.57
C GLN A 108 4.35 -21.32 2.08
N THR A 109 3.82 -20.24 1.52
CA THR A 109 3.98 -19.91 0.10
C THR A 109 5.36 -19.31 -0.17
N ASP A 110 5.91 -19.59 -1.37
CA ASP A 110 7.15 -18.95 -1.84
C ASP A 110 7.05 -17.42 -1.83
N TYR A 111 5.84 -16.89 -1.96
CA TYR A 111 5.53 -15.48 -1.78
C TYR A 111 5.87 -14.99 -0.37
N TYR A 112 5.33 -15.62 0.67
CA TYR A 112 5.56 -15.18 2.05
C TYR A 112 7.02 -15.37 2.49
N CYS A 113 7.65 -16.48 2.09
CA CYS A 113 9.05 -16.74 2.40
C CYS A 113 10.02 -15.77 1.72
N GLY A 114 9.66 -15.21 0.56
CA GLY A 114 10.48 -14.22 -0.16
C GLY A 114 10.50 -12.82 0.48
N PHE A 115 9.44 -12.45 1.22
CA PHE A 115 9.30 -11.13 1.86
C PHE A 115 9.68 -11.12 3.35
N ARG A 116 10.22 -12.23 3.89
CA ARG A 116 10.64 -12.33 5.29
C ARG A 116 12.04 -11.80 5.54
#